data_AF-A0A2I1UEJ4-F1
#
_entry.id   AF-A0A2I1UEJ4-F1
#
_cell.length_a   1.000
_cell.length_b   1.000
_cell.length_c   1.000
_cell.angle_alpha   90.00
_cell.angle_beta   90.00
_cell.angle_gamma   90.00
#
_symmetry.space_group_name_H-M   'P 1'
#
loop_
_entity.id
_entity.type
_entity.pdbx_description
1 polymer ?
#
loop_
_entity_poly.entity_id
_entity_poly.type
_entity_poly.pdbx_seq_one_letter_code
_entity_poly.pdbx_strand_id
1 'polypeptide(L)' 'MILLFIILFVVGVCISFSRVLIIAKNTDIRLGWSGEKDFFLSLSPLEWGLSLFLIIVGGGMIYLSCKELLPYLIGSFELK' A
#
# COMPACT_ATOMS: atom_id res chain seq x y z
N MET A 1 -12.75 2.16 19.89
CA MET A 1 -11.32 2.26 19.52
C MET A 1 -10.94 1.24 18.45
N ILE A 2 -11.17 -0.06 18.66
CA ILE A 2 -10.86 -1.12 17.68
C ILE A 2 -11.49 -0.89 16.29
N LEU A 3 -12.78 -0.52 16.22
CA LEU A 3 -13.46 -0.21 14.95
C LEU A 3 -12.74 0.86 14.12
N LEU A 4 -12.19 1.88 14.78
CA LEU A 4 -11.44 2.96 14.12
C LEU A 4 -10.17 2.41 13.43
N PHE A 5 -9.44 1.53 14.10
CA PHE A 5 -8.24 0.90 13.56
C PHE A 5 -8.56 -0.05 12.41
N ILE A 6 -9.69 -0.76 12.46
CA ILE A 6 -10.16 -1.57 11.34
C ILE A 6 -10.47 -0.69 10.12
N ILE A 7 -11.17 0.43 10.33
CA ILE A 7 -11.48 1.38 9.25
C ILE A 7 -10.18 1.98 8.66
N LEU A 8 -9.25 2.42 9.51
CA LEU A 8 -7.95 2.95 9.09
C LEU A 8 -7.13 1.92 8.31
N PHE A 9 -7.15 0.66 8.73
CA PHE A 9 -6.52 -0.44 8.03
C PHE A 9 -7.12 -0.63 6.63
N VAL A 10 -8.45 -0.72 6.52
CA VAL A 10 -9.14 -0.89 5.22
C VAL A 10 -8.86 0.29 4.29
N VAL A 11 -8.95 1.53 4.80
CA VAL A 11 -8.65 2.74 4.03
C VAL A 11 -7.20 2.75 3.56
N GLY A 12 -6.24 2.38 4.43
CA GLY A 12 -4.83 2.28 4.07
C GLY A 12 -4.55 1.24 3.00
N VAL A 13 -5.19 0.07 3.08
CA VAL A 13 -5.12 -0.97 2.04
C VAL A 13 -5.68 -0.45 0.73
N CYS A 14 -6.88 0.15 0.72
CA CYS A 14 -7.50 0.67 -0.49
C CYS A 14 -6.66 1.73 -1.19
N ILE A 15 -6.08 2.67 -0.44
CA ILE A 15 -5.22 3.74 -0.99
C ILE A 15 -3.94 3.14 -1.57
N SER A 16 -3.28 2.25 -0.84
CA SER A 16 -2.01 1.65 -1.26
C SER A 16 -2.18 0.74 -2.48
N PHE A 17 -3.15 -0.18 -2.46
CA PHE A 17 -3.42 -1.10 -3.58
C PHE A 17 -3.80 -0.36 -4.86
N SER A 18 -4.66 0.66 -4.76
CA SER A 18 -5.09 1.44 -5.93
C SER A 18 -3.91 2.16 -6.59
N ARG A 19 -2.99 2.71 -5.79
CA ARG A 19 -1.79 3.39 -6.31
C ARG A 19 -0.77 2.42 -6.88
N VAL A 20 -0.55 1.26 -6.26
CA VAL A 20 0.31 0.19 -6.79
C VAL A 20 -0.22 -0.30 -8.15
N LEU A 21 -1.53 -0.52 -8.28
CA LEU A 21 -2.15 -0.93 -9.54
C LEU A 21 -2.03 0.12 -10.65
N ILE A 22 -2.17 1.40 -10.31
CA ILE A 22 -1.96 2.51 -11.27
C ILE A 22 -0.50 2.54 -11.74
N ILE A 23 0.46 2.38 -10.83
CA ILE A 23 1.88 2.29 -11.18
C ILE A 23 2.14 1.07 -12.06
N ALA A 24 1.65 -0.11 -11.70
CA ALA A 24 1.87 -1.35 -12.45
C ALA A 24 1.23 -1.32 -13.85
N LYS A 25 0.11 -0.61 -14.02
CA LYS A 25 -0.58 -0.47 -15.32
C LYS A 25 0.10 0.54 -16.24
N ASN A 26 0.64 1.63 -15.68
CA ASN A 26 1.27 2.70 -16.46
C ASN A 26 2.78 2.56 -16.59
N THR A 27 3.39 1.71 -15.77
CA THR A 27 4.76 1.25 -15.96
C THR A 27 4.65 -0.06 -16.72
N ASP A 28 4.92 -0.04 -18.02
CA ASP A 28 5.07 -1.27 -18.81
C ASP A 28 6.35 -1.96 -18.30
N ILE A 29 6.24 -2.68 -17.18
CA ILE A 29 7.35 -3.47 -16.62
C ILE A 29 7.49 -4.69 -17.53
N ARG A 30 7.99 -4.46 -18.75
CA ARG A 30 8.68 -5.48 -19.50
C ARG A 30 9.90 -5.83 -18.67
N LEU A 31 9.77 -6.87 -17.84
CA LEU A 31 10.88 -7.60 -17.23
C LEU A 31 11.70 -8.29 -18.34
N GLY A 32 12.19 -7.50 -19.30
CA GLY A 32 13.14 -7.93 -20.30
C GLY A 32 14.48 -8.09 -19.62
N TRP A 33 15.19 -9.16 -19.95
CA TRP A 33 16.55 -9.45 -19.50
C TRP A 33 17.57 -8.37 -19.90
N SER A 34 17.19 -7.45 -20.80
CA SER A 34 17.95 -6.26 -21.15
C SER A 34 17.49 -5.09 -20.29
N GLY A 35 18.37 -4.59 -19.42
CA GLY A 35 18.09 -3.58 -18.40
C GLY A 35 17.82 -2.16 -18.94
N GLU A 36 16.93 -2.02 -19.91
CA GLU A 36 16.35 -0.72 -20.27
C GLU A 36 15.14 -0.49 -19.37
N LYS A 37 15.39 0.17 -18.22
CA LYS A 37 14.33 0.72 -17.37
C LYS A 37 13.80 1.98 -18.04
N ASP A 38 13.19 1.82 -19.20
CA ASP A 38 12.39 2.88 -19.78
C ASP A 38 11.11 2.95 -18.97
N PHE A 39 11.16 3.76 -17.90
CA PHE A 39 9.96 4.24 -17.26
C PHE A 39 9.22 5.06 -18.32
N PHE A 40 8.39 4.40 -19.12
CA PHE A 40 7.40 5.07 -19.95
C PHE A 40 6.46 5.77 -18.98
N LEU A 41 6.82 7.01 -18.63
CA LEU A 41 6.05 7.92 -17.79
C LEU A 41 4.81 8.34 -18.58
N SER A 42 3.83 7.43 -18.68
CA SER A 42 2.46 7.82 -19.03
C SER A 42 1.83 8.66 -17.91
N LEU A 43 2.48 8.72 -16.73
CA LEU A 43 2.18 9.63 -15.62
C LEU A 43 3.17 10.79 -15.59
N SER A 44 2.69 11.97 -15.24
CA SER A 44 3.58 13.10 -14.94
C SER A 44 4.50 12.80 -13.75
N PRO A 45 5.72 13.37 -13.67
CA PRO A 45 6.64 13.16 -12.54
C PRO A 45 6.00 13.48 -11.18
N LEU A 46 5.07 14.44 -11.16
CA LEU A 46 4.34 14.87 -9.97
C LEU A 46 3.31 13.83 -9.51
N GLU A 47 2.57 13.21 -10.44
CA GLU A 47 1.65 12.11 -10.12
C GLU A 47 2.39 10.87 -9.64
N TRP A 48 3.58 10.61 -10.17
CA TRP A 48 4.41 9.50 -9.72
C TRP A 48 4.90 9.70 -8.28
N GLY A 49 5.39 10.91 -7.96
CA GLY A 49 5.77 11.29 -6.60
C GLY A 49 4.59 11.22 -5.60
N LEU A 50 3.41 11.72 -6.00
CA LEU A 50 2.18 11.61 -5.20
C LEU A 50 1.75 10.14 -5.00
N SER A 51 1.91 9.31 -6.02
CA SER A 51 1.55 7.88 -5.94
C SER A 51 2.44 7.15 -4.93
N LEU A 52 3.75 7.35 -4.98
CA LEU A 52 4.69 6.80 -4.00
C LEU A 52 4.43 7.30 -2.58
N PHE A 53 4.19 8.61 -2.43
CA PHE A 53 3.86 9.19 -1.12
C PHE A 53 2.61 8.54 -0.52
N LEU A 54 1.56 8.34 -1.31
CA LEU A 54 0.32 7.73 -0.86
C LEU A 54 0.47 6.23 -0.53
N ILE A 55 1.35 5.51 -1.24
CA ILE A 55 1.70 4.12 -0.88
C ILE A 55 2.39 4.07 0.48
N ILE A 56 3.34 4.97 0.74
CA ILE A 56 4.05 5.05 2.02
C ILE A 56 3.08 5.41 3.15
N VAL A 57 2.22 6.42 2.95
CA VAL A 57 1.21 6.82 3.93
C VAL A 57 0.21 5.69 4.18
N GLY A 58 -0.29 5.04 3.13
CA GLY A 58 -1.17 3.87 3.23
C GLY A 58 -0.52 2.72 4.00
N GLY A 59 0.76 2.42 3.71
CA GLY A 59 1.56 1.44 4.44
C GLY A 59 1.74 1.79 5.92
N GLY A 60 1.98 3.06 6.23
CA GLY A 60 2.08 3.55 7.61
C GLY A 60 0.77 3.39 8.39
N MET A 61 -0.37 3.71 7.76
CA MET A 61 -1.69 3.51 8.37
C MET A 61 -1.98 2.03 8.62
N ILE A 62 -1.62 1.15 7.67
CA ILE A 62 -1.73 -0.30 7.82
C ILE A 62 -0.87 -0.79 8.99
N TYR A 63 0.40 -0.37 9.06
CA TYR A 63 1.33 -0.80 10.10
C TYR A 63 0.85 -0.40 11.50
N LEU A 64 0.47 0.86 11.69
CA LEU A 64 -0.03 1.36 12.98
C LEU A 64 -1.31 0.63 13.38
N SER A 65 -2.22 0.41 12.43
CA SER A 65 -3.46 -0.33 12.69
C SER A 65 -3.18 -1.78 13.06
N CYS A 66 -2.28 -2.47 12.35
CA CYS A 66 -1.86 -3.83 12.66
C CYS A 66 -1.23 -3.94 14.04
N LYS A 67 -0.31 -3.03 14.40
CA LYS A 67 0.34 -3.05 15.73
C LYS A 67 -0.69 -3.00 16.86
N GLU A 68 -1.73 -2.18 16.68
CA GLU A 68 -2.80 -2.05 17.67
C GLU A 68 -3.77 -3.23 17.65
N LEU A 69 -4.11 -3.77 16.47
CA LEU A 69 -5.06 -4.88 16.30
C LEU A 69 -4.47 -6.26 16.64
N LEU A 70 -3.16 -6.46 16.45
CA LEU A 70 -2.46 -7.71 16.64
C LEU A 70 -2.62 -8.30 18.06
N PRO A 71 -2.48 -7.57 19.18
CA PRO A 71 -2.70 -8.12 20.51
C PRO A 71 -4.15 -8.59 20.74
N TYR A 72 -5.14 -7.91 20.15
CA TYR A 72 -6.54 -8.37 20.21
C TYR A 72 -6.75 -9.66 19.40
N LEU A 73 -6.07 -9.78 18.25
CA LEU A 73 -6.08 -10.97 17.41
C LEU A 73 -5.41 -12.16 18.13
N ILE A 74 -4.21 -11.96 18.70
CA ILE A 74 -3.49 -13.00 19.45
C ILE A 74 -4.28 -13.42 20.69
N GLY A 75 -4.78 -12.46 21.47
CA GLY A 75 -5.62 -12.75 22.64
C GLY A 75 -6.93 -13.47 22.30
N SER A 76 -7.46 -13.29 21.08
CA SER A 76 -8.62 -14.06 20.60
C SER A 76 -8.28 -15.51 20.23
N PHE A 77 -7.02 -15.80 19.86
CA PHE A 77 -6.55 -17.14 19.55
C PHE A 77 -5.98 -17.89 20.77
N GLU A 78 -5.49 -17.17 21.79
CA GLU A 78 -5.01 -17.73 23.07
C GLU A 78 -6.13 -18.08 24.06
N LEU A 79 -7.40 -17.90 23.70
CA LEU A 79 -8.54 -18.46 24.45
C LEU A 79 -8.65 -19.97 24.20
N LYS A 80 -7.75 -20.74 24.80
CA LYS A 80 -7.94 -22.16 25.09
C LYS A 80 -7.40 -22.52 26.47
#